data_AF-A0A0M7AP49-F1
#
_entry.id   AF-A0A0M7AP49-F1
#
_cell.length_a   1.000
_cell.length_b   1.000
_cell.length_c   1.000
_cell.angle_alpha   90.00
_cell.angle_beta   90.00
_cell.angle_gamma   90.00
#
_symmetry.space_group_name_H-M   'P 1'
#
loop_
_entity.id
_entity.type
_entity.pdbx_description
1 polymer ?
#
loop_
_entity_poly.entity_id
_entity_poly.type
_entity_poly.pdbx_seq_one_letter_code
_entity_poly.pdbx_strand_id
1 'polypeptide(L)' 'MNTYQTKAQVHAFERGVEAYQKGKSQTDNPYPRQADYFEFWEQGYQKARESNAD' A
#
# COMPACT_ATOMS: atom_id res chain seq x y z
N MET A 1 20.21 -8.18 -0.08
CA MET A 1 19.51 -8.21 -1.39
C MET A 1 18.93 -6.82 -1.62
N ASN A 2 19.48 -6.04 -2.55
CA ASN A 2 18.91 -4.73 -2.91
C ASN A 2 17.60 -4.97 -3.66
N THR A 3 16.48 -4.86 -2.96
CA THR A 3 15.14 -4.85 -3.53
C THR A 3 14.99 -3.62 -4.42
N TYR A 4 15.27 -3.77 -5.71
CA TYR A 4 14.88 -2.79 -6.71
C TYR A 4 13.35 -2.84 -6.82
N GLN A 5 12.65 -2.13 -5.95
CA GLN A 5 11.23 -1.90 -6.11
C GLN A 5 11.02 -1.19 -7.43
N THR A 6 10.16 -1.74 -8.27
CA THR A 6 9.78 -1.04 -9.50
C THR A 6 9.01 0.22 -9.15
N LYS A 7 9.02 1.24 -10.02
CA LYS A 7 8.22 2.46 -9.83
C LYS A 7 6.74 2.14 -9.54
N ALA A 8 6.20 1.09 -10.15
CA ALA A 8 4.84 0.64 -9.92
C ALA A 8 4.60 0.12 -8.49
N GLN A 9 5.57 -0.59 -7.91
CA GLN A 9 5.49 -1.08 -6.52
C GLN A 9 5.58 0.08 -5.52
N VAL A 10 6.47 1.05 -5.76
CA VAL A 10 6.56 2.27 -4.95
C VAL A 10 5.25 3.06 -5.02
N HIS A 11 4.70 3.26 -6.22
CA HIS A 11 3.42 3.94 -6.37
C HIS A 11 2.26 3.19 -5.70
N ALA A 12 2.21 1.86 -5.78
CA ALA A 12 1.19 1.07 -5.11
C ALA A 12 1.25 1.28 -3.58
N PHE A 13 2.46 1.28 -3.02
CA PHE A 13 2.69 1.58 -1.61
C PHE A 13 2.21 2.98 -1.21
N GLU A 14 2.62 4.02 -1.94
CA GLU A 14 2.18 5.40 -1.68
C GLU A 14 0.65 5.53 -1.74
N ARG A 15 0.01 4.84 -2.69
CA ARG A 15 -1.44 4.81 -2.84
C ARG A 15 -2.14 4.10 -1.68
N GLY A 16 -1.51 3.11 -1.06
CA GLY A 16 -1.98 2.46 0.16
C GLY A 16 -1.97 3.41 1.35
N VAL A 17 -0.86 4.15 1.53
CA VAL A 17 -0.73 5.19 2.55
C VAL A 17 -1.80 6.26 2.39
N GLU A 18 -1.96 6.80 1.17
CA GLU A 18 -2.99 7.81 0.88
C GLU A 18 -4.41 7.30 1.13
N ALA A 19 -4.68 6.03 0.83
CA ALA A 19 -6.00 5.45 1.02
C ALA A 19 -6.40 5.45 2.50
N TYR A 20 -5.48 5.06 3.39
CA TYR A 20 -5.70 5.15 4.83
C TYR A 20 -5.95 6.59 5.29
N GLN A 21 -5.11 7.54 4.86
CA GLN A 21 -5.25 8.96 5.19
C GLN A 21 -6.59 9.56 4.73
N LYS A 22 -7.16 9.03 3.64
CA LYS A 22 -8.48 9.43 3.10
C LYS A 22 -9.66 8.68 3.75
N GLY A 23 -9.41 7.84 4.76
CA GLY A 23 -10.44 7.08 5.46
C GLY A 23 -11.00 5.90 4.66
N LYS A 24 -10.28 5.42 3.64
CA LYS A 24 -10.67 4.22 2.89
C LYS A 24 -10.37 2.96 3.70
N SER A 25 -11.02 1.87 3.32
CA SER A 25 -10.78 0.54 3.88
C SER A 25 -9.70 -0.20 3.10
N GLN A 26 -9.04 -1.17 3.74
CA GLN A 26 -8.06 -2.03 3.08
C GLN A 26 -8.66 -2.80 1.88
N THR A 27 -9.97 -3.07 1.90
CA THR A 27 -10.70 -3.70 0.79
C THR A 27 -10.88 -2.80 -0.43
N ASP A 28 -10.62 -1.50 -0.32
CA ASP A 28 -10.64 -0.54 -1.45
C ASP A 28 -9.36 -0.60 -2.30
N ASN A 29 -8.50 -1.59 -2.05
CA ASN A 29 -7.32 -1.85 -2.87
C ASN A 29 -7.74 -2.06 -4.34
N PRO A 30 -7.29 -1.21 -5.28
CA PRO A 30 -7.69 -1.31 -6.68
C PRO A 30 -6.97 -2.42 -7.44
N TYR A 31 -5.94 -3.03 -6.86
CA TYR A 31 -5.13 -4.04 -7.52
C TYR A 31 -5.75 -5.44 -7.35
N PRO A 32 -5.64 -6.32 -8.35
CA PRO A 32 -6.05 -7.71 -8.19
C PRO A 32 -5.08 -8.44 -7.25
N ARG A 33 -5.59 -9.34 -6.40
CA ARG A 33 -4.80 -10.08 -5.38
C ARG A 33 -3.57 -10.83 -5.92
N GLN A 34 -3.56 -11.14 -7.21
CA GLN A 34 -2.48 -11.89 -7.87
C GLN A 34 -1.34 -10.99 -8.35
N ALA A 35 -1.55 -9.66 -8.36
CA ALA A 35 -0.54 -8.73 -8.82
C ALA A 35 0.42 -8.36 -7.69
N ASP A 36 1.71 -8.27 -8.03
CA ASP A 36 2.75 -7.89 -7.07
C ASP A 36 2.44 -6.57 -6.36
N TYR A 37 1.76 -5.62 -7.04
CA TYR A 37 1.39 -4.32 -6.49
C TYR A 37 0.30 -4.38 -5.41
N PHE A 38 -0.48 -5.47 -5.35
CA PHE A 38 -1.50 -5.66 -4.31
C PHE A 38 -0.85 -5.67 -2.93
N GLU A 39 0.21 -6.46 -2.76
CA GLU A 39 0.93 -6.59 -1.49
C GLU A 39 1.59 -5.26 -1.10
N PHE A 40 2.21 -4.54 -2.04
CA PHE A 40 2.83 -3.24 -1.74
C PHE A 40 1.80 -2.19 -1.32
N TRP A 41 0.62 -2.17 -1.95
CA TRP A 41 -0.47 -1.29 -1.51
C TRP A 41 -0.92 -1.62 -0.09
N GLU A 42 -1.09 -2.91 0.24
CA GLU A 42 -1.48 -3.32 1.59
C GLU A 42 -0.41 -2.95 2.63
N GLN A 43 0.87 -3.12 2.31
CA GLN A 43 1.97 -2.68 3.17
C GLN A 43 1.93 -1.17 3.44
N GLY A 44 1.65 -0.36 2.41
CA GLY A 44 1.52 1.08 2.56
C GLY A 44 0.34 1.46 3.46
N TYR A 45 -0.81 0.83 3.25
CA TYR A 45 -2.00 1.04 4.07
C TYR A 45 -1.76 0.66 5.54
N GLN A 46 -1.17 -0.52 5.78
CA GLN A 46 -0.84 -1.00 7.11
C GLN A 46 0.14 -0.08 7.83
N LYS A 47 1.21 0.34 7.15
CA LYS A 47 2.18 1.27 7.74
C LYS A 47 1.54 2.59 8.16
N ALA A 48 0.67 3.15 7.32
CA ALA A 48 -0.03 4.40 7.65
C ALA A 48 -0.98 4.23 8.84
N ARG A 49 -1.64 3.07 8.94
CA ARG A 49 -2.48 2.70 10.08
C ARG A 49 -1.68 2.54 11.37
N GLU A 50 -0.56 1.82 11.32
CA GLU A 50 0.34 1.65 12.48
C GLU A 50 0.88 2.99 12.95
N SER A 51 1.27 3.87 12.02
CA SER A 51 1.76 5.22 12.33
C SER A 51 0.71 6.15 12.91
N ASN A 52 -0.59 5.86 12.80
CA ASN A 52 -1.68 6.64 13.38
C ASN A 52 -2.20 6.04 14.70
N ALA A 53 -1.80 4.80 15.02
CA ALA A 53 -2.15 4.14 16.28
C ALA A 53 -1.18 4.49 17.43
N ASP A 54 -0.15 5.29 17.15
CA ASP A 54 0.82 5.87 18.09
C ASP A 54 0.50 7.36 18.33
#